data_AF-A0A379WRI0-F1
#
_entry.id   AF-A0A379WRI0-F1
#
_cell.length_a   1.000
_cell.length_b   1.000
_cell.length_c   1.000
_cell.angle_alpha   90.00
_cell.angle_beta   90.00
_cell.angle_gamma   90.00
#
_symmetry.space_group_name_H-M   'P 1'
#
loop_
_entity.id
_entity.type
_entity.pdbx_description
1 polymer ?
#
loop_
_entity_poly.entity_id
_entity_poly.type
_entity_poly.pdbx_seq_one_letter_code
_entity_poly.pdbx_strand_id
1 'polypeptide(L)'
;MEMLEEHRCFGGWQQRWRHHAATLNCAMTFSIFLPPTQDNEPPPVLYWLSGLTCNDENFTTKAGAQRIAAELGIVLVMPDTSPRGEQVADDSGYDLGHGAGFYLNATQPPWASHLSHVRLPAR
;
A
#
# COMPACT_ATOMS: atom_id res chain seq x y z
N MET A 1 -7.28 -0.36 -12.63
CA MET A 1 -7.47 -0.81 -11.24
C MET A 1 -8.38 -2.02 -11.28
N GLU A 2 -8.11 -3.00 -10.41
CA GLU A 2 -8.84 -4.25 -10.26
C GLU A 2 -9.13 -4.45 -8.77
N MET A 3 -10.38 -4.71 -8.39
CA MET A 3 -10.73 -5.07 -7.02
C MET A 3 -10.46 -6.56 -6.82
N LEU A 4 -9.62 -6.89 -5.84
CA LEU A 4 -9.27 -8.27 -5.51
C LEU A 4 -10.22 -8.85 -4.46
N GLU A 5 -10.52 -8.07 -3.42
CA GLU A 5 -11.29 -8.50 -2.26
C GLU A 5 -12.15 -7.36 -1.70
N GLU A 6 -13.27 -7.70 -1.07
CA GLU A 6 -14.15 -6.77 -0.36
C GLU A 6 -14.82 -7.46 0.83
N HIS A 7 -14.79 -6.81 2.00
CA HIS A 7 -15.36 -7.32 3.24
C HIS A 7 -16.10 -6.21 3.99
N ARG A 8 -17.29 -6.52 4.51
CA ARG A 8 -17.96 -5.64 5.49
C ARG A 8 -17.18 -5.63 6.80
N CYS A 9 -16.92 -4.43 7.33
CA CYS A 9 -16.15 -4.27 8.57
C CYS A 9 -16.61 -3.00 9.32
N PHE A 10 -17.11 -3.14 10.56
CA PHE A 10 -17.56 -2.03 11.41
C PHE A 10 -18.46 -0.99 10.70
N GLY A 11 -19.43 -1.48 9.90
CA GLY A 11 -20.34 -0.63 9.12
C GLY A 11 -19.74 -0.05 7.82
N GLY A 12 -18.43 -0.07 7.69
CA GLY A 12 -17.69 0.31 6.48
C GLY A 12 -17.35 -0.89 5.58
N TRP A 13 -16.34 -0.68 4.73
CA TRP A 13 -15.82 -1.65 3.78
C TRP A 13 -14.31 -1.71 3.84
N GLN A 14 -13.78 -2.92 4.05
CA GLN A 14 -12.37 -3.23 3.83
C GLN A 14 -12.22 -3.79 2.43
N GLN A 15 -11.48 -3.13 1.56
CA GLN A 15 -11.25 -3.55 0.19
C GLN A 15 -9.77 -3.74 -0.09
N ARG A 16 -9.48 -4.53 -1.12
CA ARG A 16 -8.13 -4.75 -1.62
C ARG A 16 -8.11 -4.53 -3.13
N TRP A 17 -7.14 -3.77 -3.60
CA TRP A 17 -7.07 -3.35 -4.99
C TRP A 17 -5.69 -3.61 -5.58
N ARG A 18 -5.66 -3.93 -6.86
CA ARG A 18 -4.45 -4.00 -7.68
C ARG A 18 -4.48 -2.91 -8.76
N HIS A 19 -3.33 -2.30 -9.00
CA HIS A 19 -3.15 -1.39 -10.13
C HIS A 19 -1.73 -1.49 -10.68
N HIS A 20 -1.55 -1.08 -11.94
CA HIS A 20 -0.21 -0.84 -12.45
C HIS A 20 0.30 0.49 -11.89
N ALA A 21 1.44 0.47 -11.21
CA ALA A 21 2.09 1.65 -10.66
C ALA A 21 3.14 2.16 -11.65
N ALA A 22 2.82 3.21 -12.40
CA ALA A 22 3.74 3.79 -13.40
C ALA A 22 5.09 4.20 -12.81
N THR A 23 5.12 4.57 -11.52
CA THR A 23 6.34 4.97 -10.83
C THR A 23 7.27 3.77 -10.58
N LEU A 24 6.70 2.62 -10.21
CA LEU A 24 7.43 1.41 -9.86
C LEU A 24 7.51 0.41 -11.04
N ASN A 25 6.86 0.73 -12.16
CA ASN A 25 6.78 -0.08 -13.37
C ASN A 25 6.31 -1.54 -13.17
N CYS A 26 5.48 -1.79 -12.17
CA CYS A 26 4.92 -3.12 -11.89
C CYS A 26 3.48 -3.04 -11.39
N ALA A 27 2.83 -4.19 -11.25
CA ALA A 27 1.58 -4.27 -10.50
C ALA A 27 1.86 -4.04 -9.00
N MET A 28 1.04 -3.22 -8.36
CA MET A 28 1.05 -2.97 -6.92
C MET A 28 -0.31 -3.27 -6.34
N THR A 29 -0.31 -3.74 -5.10
CA THR A 29 -1.50 -4.00 -4.31
C THR A 29 -1.56 -3.05 -3.12
N PHE A 30 -2.75 -2.59 -2.80
CA PHE A 30 -3.01 -1.83 -1.59
C PHE A 30 -4.36 -2.22 -1.02
N SER A 31 -4.47 -2.10 0.30
CA SER A 31 -5.71 -2.25 1.04
C SER A 31 -6.27 -0.88 1.41
N ILE A 32 -7.59 -0.75 1.42
CA ILE A 32 -8.29 0.48 1.82
C ILE A 32 -9.47 0.15 2.73
N PHE A 33 -9.59 0.88 3.85
CA PHE A 33 -10.79 0.88 4.66
C PHE A 33 -11.60 2.14 4.39
N LEU A 34 -12.84 1.97 3.94
CA LEU A 34 -13.82 3.03 3.76
C LEU A 34 -14.77 3.03 4.96
N PRO A 35 -14.79 4.08 5.80
CA PRO A 35 -15.70 4.16 6.94
C PRO A 35 -17.15 4.31 6.46
N PRO A 36 -18.15 4.09 7.33
CA PRO A 36 -19.54 4.46 7.04
C PRO A 36 -19.60 5.94 6.63
N THR A 37 -20.34 6.25 5.56
CA THR A 37 -20.58 7.63 5.14
C THR A 37 -21.35 8.35 6.24
N GLN A 38 -20.74 9.36 6.86
CA GLN A 38 -21.40 10.17 7.89
C GLN A 38 -22.04 11.43 7.28
N ASP A 39 -21.39 12.04 6.28
CA ASP A 39 -21.81 13.31 5.65
C ASP A 39 -21.47 13.35 4.14
N ASN A 40 -21.86 14.44 3.46
CA ASN A 40 -21.52 14.69 2.04
C ASN A 40 -20.09 15.26 1.84
N GLU A 41 -19.29 15.36 2.90
CA GLU A 41 -17.91 15.85 2.83
C GLU A 41 -16.91 14.69 2.59
N PRO A 42 -15.85 14.90 1.81
CA PRO A 42 -14.80 13.89 1.65
C PRO A 42 -14.10 13.60 2.99
N PRO A 43 -14.00 12.32 3.42
CA PRO A 43 -13.35 11.98 4.68
C PRO A 43 -11.84 12.23 4.61
N PRO A 44 -11.18 12.53 5.74
CA PRO A 44 -9.72 12.55 5.82
C PRO A 44 -9.14 11.16 5.56
N VAL A 45 -7.94 11.12 4.98
CA VAL A 45 -7.23 9.89 4.62
C VAL A 45 -5.94 9.76 5.44
N LEU A 46 -5.76 8.60 6.08
CA LEU A 46 -4.54 8.23 6.76
C LEU A 46 -3.83 7.11 5.98
N TYR A 47 -2.58 7.36 5.60
CA TYR A 47 -1.70 6.36 4.99
C TYR A 47 -0.90 5.66 6.08
N TRP A 48 -1.00 4.33 6.14
CA TRP A 48 -0.20 3.50 7.03
C TRP A 48 0.92 2.80 6.26
N LEU A 49 2.16 3.02 6.69
CA LEU A 49 3.35 2.44 6.08
C LEU A 49 3.87 1.30 6.97
N SER A 50 3.67 0.06 6.51
CA SER A 50 4.07 -1.16 7.23
C SER A 50 5.59 -1.40 7.23
N GLY A 51 6.07 -2.20 8.18
CA GLY A 51 7.50 -2.51 8.33
C GLY A 51 8.00 -3.66 7.44
N LEU A 52 9.24 -4.08 7.70
CA LEU A 52 9.90 -5.18 6.99
C LEU A 52 9.04 -6.45 6.93
N THR A 53 9.13 -7.17 5.81
CA THR A 53 8.44 -8.44 5.51
C THR A 53 6.91 -8.35 5.42
N CYS A 54 6.31 -7.20 5.71
CA CYS A 54 4.86 -7.01 5.64
C CYS A 54 4.39 -6.84 4.18
N ASN A 55 3.10 -7.10 3.97
CA ASN A 55 2.34 -6.67 2.80
C ASN A 55 1.22 -5.70 3.22
N ASP A 56 0.28 -5.42 2.29
CA ASP A 56 -0.86 -4.54 2.51
C ASP A 56 -1.88 -5.07 3.55
N GLU A 57 -1.85 -6.36 3.87
CA GLU A 57 -2.83 -7.03 4.73
C GLU A 57 -2.41 -7.10 6.20
N ASN A 58 -1.12 -6.97 6.54
CA ASN A 58 -0.63 -7.09 7.91
C ASN A 58 -1.35 -6.14 8.88
N PHE A 59 -1.40 -4.85 8.56
CA PHE A 59 -2.10 -3.86 9.37
C PHE A 59 -3.61 -4.09 9.34
N THR A 60 -4.15 -4.32 8.14
CA THR A 60 -5.56 -4.62 7.88
C THR A 60 -6.12 -5.70 8.81
N THR A 61 -5.39 -6.80 8.99
CA THR A 61 -5.89 -7.96 9.72
C THR A 61 -5.50 -7.99 11.20
N LYS A 62 -4.45 -7.27 11.61
CA LYS A 62 -3.87 -7.43 12.96
C LYS A 62 -3.97 -6.19 13.84
N ALA A 63 -4.16 -4.99 13.28
CA ALA A 63 -4.15 -3.75 14.07
C ALA A 63 -5.48 -3.43 14.76
N GLY A 64 -6.60 -3.93 14.24
CA GLY A 64 -7.94 -3.61 14.76
C GLY A 64 -8.35 -2.15 14.59
N ALA A 65 -7.70 -1.41 13.67
CA ALA A 65 -7.87 0.03 13.50
C ALA A 65 -9.22 0.43 12.89
N GLN A 66 -9.87 -0.46 12.13
CA GLN A 66 -11.11 -0.18 11.41
C GLN A 66 -12.25 0.28 12.33
N ARG A 67 -12.32 -0.24 13.56
CA ARG A 67 -13.35 0.17 14.54
C ARG A 67 -13.24 1.66 14.86
N ILE A 68 -12.04 2.13 15.19
CA ILE A 68 -11.80 3.55 15.52
C ILE A 68 -11.90 4.42 14.27
N ALA A 69 -11.40 3.94 13.13
CA ALA A 69 -11.51 4.66 11.86
C ALA A 69 -12.99 4.86 11.45
N ALA A 70 -13.86 3.88 11.70
CA ALA A 70 -15.30 4.00 11.48
C ALA A 70 -15.92 5.06 12.39
N GLU A 71 -15.60 5.05 13.70
CA GLU A 71 -16.09 6.03 14.67
C GLU A 71 -15.68 7.46 14.30
N LEU A 72 -14.44 7.64 13.82
CA LEU A 72 -13.88 8.95 13.48
C LEU A 72 -14.12 9.39 12.02
N GLY A 73 -14.71 8.54 11.17
CA GLY A 73 -14.89 8.84 9.75
C GLY A 73 -13.59 8.97 8.95
N ILE A 74 -12.56 8.19 9.30
CA ILE A 74 -11.24 8.23 8.64
C ILE A 74 -11.10 7.09 7.63
N VAL A 75 -10.65 7.40 6.42
CA VAL A 75 -10.22 6.39 5.43
C VAL A 75 -8.80 5.94 5.78
N LEU A 76 -8.57 4.63 5.77
CA LEU A 76 -7.22 4.06 5.95
C LEU A 76 -6.73 3.52 4.61
N VAL A 77 -5.51 3.87 4.21
CA VAL A 77 -4.84 3.30 3.02
C VAL A 77 -3.55 2.61 3.45
N MET A 78 -3.43 1.34 3.08
CA MET A 78 -2.32 0.46 3.44
C MET A 78 -1.67 -0.05 2.15
N PRO A 79 -0.68 0.65 1.58
CA PRO A 79 0.09 0.14 0.46
C PRO A 79 0.96 -1.06 0.86
N ASP A 80 1.35 -1.88 -0.12
CA ASP A 80 2.45 -2.83 0.05
C ASP A 80 3.78 -2.09 0.33
N THR A 81 4.77 -2.81 0.84
CA THR A 81 6.03 -2.25 1.36
C THR A 81 7.14 -2.19 0.32
N SER A 82 6.97 -2.86 -0.82
CA SER A 82 7.90 -2.86 -1.95
C SER A 82 7.17 -3.25 -3.26
N PRO A 83 7.77 -2.97 -4.43
CA PRO A 83 7.44 -3.66 -5.67
C PRO A 83 7.56 -5.19 -5.49
N ARG A 84 6.77 -5.95 -6.26
CA ARG A 84 6.80 -7.42 -6.26
C ARG A 84 6.63 -7.98 -7.68
N GLY A 85 7.05 -9.23 -7.88
CA GLY A 85 6.90 -9.99 -9.13
C GLY A 85 8.23 -10.55 -9.65
N GLU A 86 8.15 -11.53 -10.55
CA GLU A 86 9.34 -12.26 -11.07
C GLU A 86 10.37 -11.35 -11.77
N GLN A 87 9.93 -10.20 -12.29
CA GLN A 87 10.80 -9.23 -12.99
C GLN A 87 11.37 -8.15 -12.05
N VAL A 88 10.98 -8.15 -10.78
CA VAL A 88 11.45 -7.20 -9.77
C VAL A 88 12.62 -7.82 -9.03
N ALA A 89 13.75 -7.11 -8.97
CA ALA A 89 14.93 -7.54 -8.20
C ALA A 89 14.56 -7.85 -6.74
N ASP A 90 15.20 -8.88 -6.19
CA ASP A 90 14.95 -9.37 -4.84
C ASP A 90 16.24 -9.84 -4.18
N ASP A 91 16.22 -10.01 -2.86
CA ASP A 91 17.28 -10.62 -2.07
C ASP A 91 16.73 -11.76 -1.20
N SER A 92 17.57 -12.71 -0.85
CA SER A 92 17.21 -13.80 0.08
C SER A 92 17.09 -13.35 1.54
N GLY A 93 17.73 -12.24 1.90
CA GLY A 93 17.66 -11.61 3.21
C GLY A 93 16.31 -10.92 3.43
N TYR A 94 15.81 -10.95 4.66
CA TYR A 94 14.51 -10.36 5.01
C TYR A 94 14.53 -8.81 5.03
N ASP A 95 15.72 -8.22 5.05
CA ASP A 95 16.00 -6.79 5.24
C ASP A 95 16.38 -6.07 3.94
N LEU A 96 16.26 -6.72 2.78
CA LEU A 96 16.51 -6.15 1.46
C LEU A 96 15.58 -6.75 0.42
N GLY A 97 15.17 -5.98 -0.59
CA GLY A 97 14.33 -6.48 -1.68
C GLY A 97 12.83 -6.48 -1.34
N HIS A 98 12.14 -7.58 -1.65
CA HIS A 98 10.70 -7.71 -1.49
C HIS A 98 10.31 -7.67 -0.01
N GLY A 99 9.33 -6.84 0.35
CA GLY A 99 9.00 -6.60 1.75
C GLY A 99 9.91 -5.59 2.46
N ALA A 100 10.88 -4.99 1.76
CA ALA A 100 11.93 -4.15 2.33
C ALA A 100 12.29 -2.96 1.42
N GLY A 101 11.29 -2.17 1.02
CA GLY A 101 11.50 -1.04 0.10
C GLY A 101 12.04 0.25 0.73
N PHE A 102 12.03 0.38 2.06
CA PHE A 102 12.51 1.53 2.85
C PHE A 102 11.94 2.92 2.47
N TYR A 103 10.91 2.99 1.63
CA TYR A 103 10.27 4.24 1.22
C TYR A 103 11.23 5.26 0.60
N LEU A 104 12.18 4.78 -0.20
CA LEU A 104 13.20 5.60 -0.87
C LEU A 104 13.13 5.47 -2.39
N ASN A 105 13.88 6.34 -3.07
CA ASN A 105 14.16 6.22 -4.50
C ASN A 105 15.55 5.61 -4.72
N ALA A 106 15.60 4.32 -5.06
CA ALA A 106 16.82 3.61 -5.37
C ALA A 106 17.48 4.17 -6.64
N THR A 107 18.79 4.35 -6.58
CA THR A 107 19.60 4.87 -7.69
C THR A 107 20.52 3.82 -8.30
N GLN A 108 20.75 2.72 -7.59
CA GLN A 108 21.68 1.67 -8.00
C GLN A 108 20.95 0.54 -8.74
N PRO A 109 21.49 0.03 -9.87
CA PRO A 109 21.06 -1.23 -10.45
C PRO A 109 21.29 -2.41 -9.48
N PRO A 110 20.44 -3.46 -9.50
CA PRO A 110 19.25 -3.59 -10.34
C PRO A 110 18.00 -2.86 -9.79
N TRP A 111 18.05 -2.37 -8.56
CA TRP A 111 16.93 -1.81 -7.79
C TRP A 111 16.26 -0.60 -8.42
N ALA A 112 17.04 0.29 -9.05
CA ALA A 112 16.57 1.52 -9.67
C ALA A 112 15.52 1.35 -10.79
N SER A 113 15.32 0.11 -11.26
CA SER A 113 14.29 -0.22 -12.27
C SER A 113 12.86 -0.20 -11.71
N HIS A 114 12.68 -0.53 -10.43
CA HIS A 114 11.36 -0.70 -9.81
C HIS A 114 11.23 -0.01 -8.44
N LEU A 115 12.31 0.22 -7.70
CA LEU A 115 12.31 0.87 -6.39
C LEU A 115 12.52 2.39 -6.49
N SER A 116 11.76 3.09 -7.33
CA SER A 116 11.90 4.55 -7.44
C SER A 116 10.57 5.23 -7.75
N HIS A 117 10.19 6.26 -6.99
CA HIS A 117 9.10 7.16 -7.33
C HIS A 117 9.58 8.21 -8.33
N VAL A 118 9.11 8.12 -9.59
CA VAL A 118 9.27 9.07 -10.72
C VAL A 118 10.60 9.84 -10.76
N ARG A 119 11.44 9.58 -11.77
CA ARG A 119 12.39 10.59 -12.23
C ARG A 119 11.58 11.79 -12.73
N LEU A 120 11.41 12.82 -11.91
CA LEU A 120 11.07 14.14 -12.42
C LEU A 120 12.15 14.48 -13.46
N PRO A 121 11.79 14.91 -14.68
CA PRO A 121 12.79 15.33 -15.64
C PRO A 121 13.68 16.37 -14.98
N ALA A 122 15.00 16.13 -14.98
CA ALA A 122 15.96 17.14 -14.57
C ALA A 122 15.67 18.40 -15.38
N ARG A 123 15.39 19.51 -14.69
CA ARG A 123 15.29 20.82 -15.31
C ARG A 123 16.65 21.27 -15.82
#